data_AF-A0A8H5EZD0-F1
#
_entry.id   AF-A0A8H5EZD0-F1
#
_cell.length_a   1.000
_cell.length_b   1.000
_cell.length_c   1.000
_cell.angle_alpha   90.00
_cell.angle_beta   90.00
_cell.angle_gamma   90.00
#
_symmetry.space_group_name_H-M   'P 1'
#
loop_
_entity.id
_entity.type
_entity.pdbx_description
1 polymer ?
#
loop_
_entity_poly.entity_id
_entity_poly.type
_entity_poly.pdbx_seq_one_letter_code
_entity_poly.pdbx_strand_id
1 'polypeptide(L)'
;MSDETTGNTLSNAGGNPLKRTRTDSAAATGVALDSCTRSPNFWHNEGSIILCVDDTLFRVHRDLLSTHFTVFKDVFTIPQPAAPEQLEGCQLMEQSGDRREDWETALTFMYSPLDINPWHNNLKSQQLLSLARLAHKYQGDKLLAECVNRLKVEFPTKLVEFQKLYPPHQIPSIINGRTTLAQNIHDFIALVNGALELDIECILPCAYYLLLVTFTPELTLLSFLARGCRISRTSP
;
A
#
# COMPACT_ATOMS: atom_id res chain seq x y z
N MET A 1 -40.50 12.17 -75.24
CA MET A 1 -40.57 11.08 -76.23
C MET A 1 -39.53 10.07 -75.82
N SER A 2 -39.92 9.11 -74.96
CA SER A 2 -40.24 7.70 -75.31
C SER A 2 -39.00 6.97 -75.86
N ASP A 3 -38.51 5.87 -75.31
CA ASP A 3 -39.20 4.72 -74.73
C ASP A 3 -38.43 3.99 -73.60
N GLU A 4 -39.23 3.20 -72.89
CA GLU A 4 -39.04 2.40 -71.69
C GLU A 4 -38.71 0.91 -71.99
N THR A 5 -38.48 0.14 -70.92
CA THR A 5 -38.64 -1.34 -70.75
C THR A 5 -37.45 -2.25 -71.13
N THR A 6 -37.00 -3.29 -70.39
CA THR A 6 -37.48 -4.14 -69.26
C THR A 6 -36.23 -4.90 -68.73
N GLY A 7 -35.92 -5.02 -67.43
CA GLY A 7 -36.43 -6.04 -66.49
C GLY A 7 -35.72 -7.41 -66.59
N ASN A 8 -34.88 -7.78 -65.60
CA ASN A 8 -34.94 -9.13 -65.01
C ASN A 8 -34.24 -9.23 -63.63
N THR A 9 -34.97 -9.81 -62.68
CA THR A 9 -34.59 -10.13 -61.30
C THR A 9 -33.94 -11.51 -61.25
N LEU A 10 -32.95 -11.74 -60.38
CA LEU A 10 -32.77 -13.01 -59.64
C LEU A 10 -31.84 -12.80 -58.44
N SER A 11 -32.40 -13.07 -57.28
CA SER A 11 -31.83 -13.13 -55.94
C SER A 11 -30.88 -14.32 -55.77
N ASN A 12 -29.80 -14.18 -54.98
CA ASN A 12 -29.47 -15.19 -53.97
C ASN A 12 -28.56 -14.67 -52.85
N ALA A 13 -28.78 -15.26 -51.68
CA ALA A 13 -28.23 -14.97 -50.36
C ALA A 13 -26.76 -15.34 -50.18
N GLY A 14 -26.12 -14.72 -49.19
CA GLY A 14 -24.81 -15.14 -48.66
C GLY A 14 -24.30 -14.17 -47.60
N GLY A 15 -24.66 -14.40 -46.34
CA GLY A 15 -24.19 -13.62 -45.19
C GLY A 15 -22.69 -13.81 -44.90
N ASN A 16 -22.09 -12.71 -44.41
CA ASN A 16 -21.00 -12.49 -43.41
C ASN A 16 -20.07 -13.69 -43.04
N PRO A 17 -18.80 -13.51 -42.56
CA PRO A 17 -18.30 -12.29 -41.88
C PRO A 17 -16.77 -12.00 -41.92
N LEU A 18 -16.40 -10.85 -41.32
CA LEU A 18 -15.15 -10.56 -40.58
C LEU A 18 -13.82 -10.49 -41.35
N LYS A 19 -13.48 -9.26 -41.79
CA LYS A 19 -12.10 -8.87 -42.10
C LYS A 19 -11.35 -8.66 -40.77
N ARG A 20 -10.30 -9.47 -40.59
CA ARG A 20 -9.54 -9.69 -39.35
C ARG A 20 -9.04 -8.41 -38.66
N THR A 21 -9.41 -8.34 -37.39
CA THR A 21 -8.87 -7.55 -36.28
C THR A 21 -7.33 -7.54 -36.27
N ARG A 22 -6.73 -6.36 -36.15
CA ARG A 22 -5.33 -6.22 -35.76
C ARG A 22 -5.22 -6.53 -34.28
N THR A 23 -4.31 -7.43 -33.95
CA THR A 23 -3.95 -7.86 -32.61
C THR A 23 -3.38 -6.69 -31.82
N ASP A 24 -4.16 -6.13 -30.91
CA ASP A 24 -3.64 -5.37 -29.78
C ASP A 24 -3.01 -6.36 -28.80
N SER A 25 -1.69 -6.26 -28.63
CA SER A 25 -0.98 -6.89 -27.53
C SER A 25 -0.13 -5.83 -26.86
N ALA A 26 -0.81 -4.88 -26.23
CA ALA A 26 -0.29 -4.15 -25.09
C ALA A 26 -0.98 -4.75 -23.87
N ALA A 27 -0.20 -5.38 -22.99
CA ALA A 27 -0.70 -5.90 -21.73
C ALA A 27 -1.22 -4.74 -20.87
N ALA A 28 -2.51 -4.44 -20.99
CA ALA A 28 -3.22 -3.56 -20.09
C ALA A 28 -3.36 -4.30 -18.75
N THR A 29 -2.43 -4.03 -17.85
CA THR A 29 -2.59 -4.37 -16.43
C THR A 29 -3.46 -3.30 -15.77
N GLY A 30 -4.57 -2.95 -16.40
CA GLY A 30 -5.54 -2.01 -15.87
C GLY A 30 -6.63 -2.81 -15.19
N VAL A 31 -6.82 -2.59 -13.89
CA VAL A 31 -8.01 -3.11 -13.20
C VAL A 31 -9.22 -2.55 -13.93
N ALA A 32 -10.12 -3.42 -14.39
CA ALA A 32 -11.34 -2.98 -15.04
C ALA A 32 -12.14 -2.14 -14.03
N LEU A 33 -12.25 -0.83 -14.27
CA LEU A 33 -12.87 0.13 -13.35
C LEU A 33 -14.30 -0.28 -12.94
N ASP A 34 -14.97 -1.03 -13.82
CA ASP A 34 -16.30 -1.62 -13.64
C ASP A 34 -16.37 -2.62 -12.47
N SER A 35 -15.23 -3.16 -12.04
CA SER A 35 -15.09 -4.09 -10.91
C SER A 35 -14.64 -3.41 -9.61
N CYS A 36 -14.24 -2.14 -9.67
CA CYS A 36 -13.76 -1.42 -8.50
C CYS A 36 -14.92 -0.95 -7.60
N THR A 37 -14.71 -1.02 -6.29
CA THR A 37 -15.68 -0.61 -5.28
C THR A 37 -15.28 0.70 -4.61
N ARG A 38 -16.24 1.53 -4.20
CA ARG A 38 -15.95 2.78 -3.50
C ARG A 38 -15.64 2.50 -2.04
N SER A 39 -14.59 3.11 -1.51
CA SER A 39 -14.33 3.05 -0.08
C SER A 39 -15.47 3.74 0.68
N PRO A 40 -16.12 3.07 1.65
CA PRO A 40 -17.22 3.66 2.42
C PRO A 40 -16.75 4.77 3.35
N ASN A 41 -15.48 4.71 3.78
CA ASN A 41 -14.91 5.63 4.76
C ASN A 41 -14.26 6.86 4.10
N PHE A 42 -13.83 6.73 2.84
CA PHE A 42 -13.02 7.74 2.15
C PHE A 42 -13.62 8.09 0.78
N TRP A 43 -14.85 8.61 0.82
CA TRP A 43 -15.55 9.13 -0.35
C TRP A 43 -15.98 10.58 -0.13
N HIS A 44 -15.03 11.52 -0.25
CA HIS A 44 -15.31 12.93 0.02
C HIS A 44 -15.99 13.61 -1.16
N ASN A 45 -17.13 14.25 -0.91
CA ASN A 45 -17.90 14.97 -1.95
C ASN A 45 -17.12 16.11 -2.61
N GLU A 46 -16.23 16.77 -1.85
CA GLU A 46 -15.33 17.83 -2.33
C GLU A 46 -13.95 17.31 -2.74
N GLY A 47 -13.76 15.98 -2.76
CA GLY A 47 -12.52 15.37 -3.19
C GLY A 47 -12.23 15.66 -4.66
N SER A 48 -10.98 16.07 -4.92
CA SER A 48 -10.46 16.54 -6.21
C SER A 48 -9.72 15.48 -7.03
N ILE A 49 -9.51 14.30 -6.43
CA ILE A 49 -8.79 13.16 -7.03
C ILE A 49 -9.43 11.86 -6.56
N ILE A 50 -9.42 10.85 -7.44
CA ILE A 50 -9.79 9.47 -7.11
C ILE A 50 -8.53 8.61 -7.24
N LEU A 51 -8.14 7.94 -6.15
CA LEU A 51 -7.10 6.92 -6.16
C LEU A 51 -7.74 5.56 -6.39
N CYS A 52 -7.19 4.76 -7.30
CA CYS A 52 -7.53 3.35 -7.43
C CYS A 52 -6.38 2.53 -6.83
N VAL A 53 -6.67 1.77 -5.78
CA VAL A 53 -5.73 0.91 -5.07
C VAL A 53 -6.36 -0.47 -4.99
N ASP A 54 -5.68 -1.48 -5.54
CA ASP A 54 -6.28 -2.80 -5.78
C ASP A 54 -7.62 -2.66 -6.55
N ASP A 55 -8.72 -3.10 -5.94
CA ASP A 55 -10.10 -3.01 -6.45
C ASP A 55 -10.92 -1.91 -5.74
N THR A 56 -10.26 -0.96 -5.07
CA THR A 56 -10.91 0.02 -4.21
C THR A 56 -10.60 1.46 -4.63
N LEU A 57 -11.64 2.28 -4.71
CA LEU A 57 -11.58 3.68 -5.10
C LEU A 57 -11.70 4.58 -3.86
N PHE A 58 -10.78 5.53 -3.74
CA PHE A 58 -10.74 6.51 -2.67
C PHE A 58 -10.87 7.91 -3.27
N ARG A 59 -11.92 8.66 -2.90
CA ARG A 59 -12.10 10.04 -3.35
C ARG A 59 -11.60 11.01 -2.28
N VAL A 60 -10.48 11.67 -2.55
CA VAL A 60 -9.69 12.42 -1.55
C VAL A 60 -9.25 13.80 -2.07
N HIS A 61 -8.63 14.60 -1.20
CA HIS A 61 -8.14 15.95 -1.53
C HIS A 61 -6.67 15.91 -1.95
N ARG A 62 -6.34 16.59 -3.06
CA ARG A 62 -4.97 16.66 -3.60
C ARG A 62 -3.99 17.30 -2.63
N ASP A 63 -4.42 18.37 -1.96
CA ASP A 63 -3.59 19.13 -1.03
C ASP A 63 -3.16 18.28 0.17
N LEU A 64 -4.05 17.39 0.62
CA LEU A 64 -3.75 16.47 1.71
C LEU A 64 -2.62 15.49 1.32
N LEU A 65 -2.73 14.87 0.15
CA LEU A 65 -1.69 13.97 -0.36
C LEU A 65 -0.37 14.72 -0.55
N SER A 66 -0.40 15.91 -1.14
CA SER A 66 0.79 16.73 -1.41
C SER A 66 1.50 17.21 -0.14
N THR A 67 0.75 17.34 0.95
CA THR A 67 1.29 17.77 2.26
C THR A 67 2.14 16.67 2.88
N HIS A 68 1.74 15.40 2.72
CA HIS A 68 2.41 14.26 3.34
C HIS A 68 3.36 13.52 2.40
N PHE A 69 3.13 13.60 1.09
CA PHE A 69 3.85 12.84 0.07
C PHE A 69 4.37 13.76 -1.04
N THR A 70 5.69 13.90 -1.11
CA THR A 70 6.35 14.79 -2.07
C THR A 70 6.07 14.37 -3.51
N VAL A 71 5.99 13.06 -3.78
CA VAL A 71 5.69 12.55 -5.13
C VAL A 71 4.36 13.11 -5.66
N PHE A 72 3.32 13.19 -4.81
CA PHE A 72 2.02 13.73 -5.25
C PHE A 72 2.09 15.24 -5.51
N LYS A 73 2.88 15.98 -4.74
CA LYS A 73 3.13 17.41 -4.99
C LYS A 73 3.75 17.63 -6.38
N ASP A 74 4.72 16.80 -6.75
CA ASP A 74 5.36 16.90 -8.07
C ASP A 74 4.40 16.50 -9.18
N VAL A 75 3.64 15.41 -9.00
CA VAL A 75 2.65 14.94 -9.99
C VAL A 75 1.55 15.98 -10.25
N PHE A 76 1.15 16.77 -9.24
CA PHE A 76 0.14 17.81 -9.43
C PHE A 76 0.68 19.14 -9.95
N THR A 77 1.99 19.38 -9.87
CA THR A 77 2.61 20.59 -10.41
C THR A 77 3.06 20.44 -11.85
N ILE A 78 3.31 19.22 -12.32
CA ILE A 78 3.67 18.93 -13.70
C ILE A 78 2.42 19.04 -14.60
N PRO A 79 2.51 19.71 -15.78
CA PRO A 79 1.44 19.71 -16.77
C PRO A 79 1.10 18.29 -17.19
N GLN A 80 -0.12 17.85 -16.87
CA GLN A 80 -0.62 16.53 -17.25
C GLN A 80 -0.85 16.44 -18.77
N PRO A 81 -0.71 15.26 -19.39
CA PRO A 81 -1.01 15.07 -20.80
C PRO A 81 -2.46 15.47 -21.13
N ALA A 82 -2.73 15.80 -22.39
CA ALA A 82 -3.98 16.45 -22.82
C ALA A 82 -5.29 15.71 -22.46
N ALA A 83 -5.22 14.43 -22.12
CA ALA A 83 -6.35 13.62 -21.67
C ALA A 83 -5.94 12.75 -20.48
N PRO A 84 -5.93 13.28 -19.24
CA PRO A 84 -5.77 12.44 -18.07
C PRO A 84 -6.99 11.54 -17.91
N GLU A 85 -6.79 10.33 -17.42
CA GLU A 85 -7.90 9.45 -17.07
C GLU A 85 -8.75 10.12 -15.96
N GLN A 86 -10.05 10.17 -16.16
CA GLN A 86 -10.98 10.83 -15.26
C GLN A 86 -12.14 9.92 -14.92
N LEU A 87 -12.56 9.97 -13.67
CA LEU A 87 -13.75 9.33 -13.15
C LEU A 87 -14.58 10.38 -12.40
N GLU A 88 -15.86 10.52 -12.76
CA GLU A 88 -16.77 11.52 -12.17
C GLU A 88 -16.22 12.97 -12.20
N GLY A 89 -15.49 13.32 -13.27
CA GLY A 89 -14.86 14.65 -13.41
C GLY A 89 -13.65 14.88 -12.50
N CYS A 90 -13.23 13.87 -11.74
CA CYS A 90 -12.00 13.89 -10.94
C CYS A 90 -10.89 13.15 -11.69
N GLN A 91 -9.64 13.59 -11.51
CA GLN A 91 -8.48 12.84 -12.01
C GLN A 91 -8.43 11.48 -11.32
N LEU A 92 -8.35 10.41 -12.11
CA LEU A 92 -8.13 9.06 -11.63
C LEU A 92 -6.64 8.76 -11.60
N MET A 93 -6.14 8.20 -10.51
CA MET A 93 -4.76 7.75 -10.39
C MET A 93 -4.70 6.34 -9.83
N GLU A 94 -4.27 5.40 -10.66
CA GLU A 94 -4.01 4.02 -10.25
C GLU A 94 -2.68 3.92 -9.49
N GLN A 95 -2.72 3.32 -8.29
CA GLN A 95 -1.56 3.09 -7.45
C GLN A 95 -1.20 1.60 -7.48
N SER A 96 -0.64 1.15 -8.61
CA SER A 96 -0.30 -0.26 -8.80
C SER A 96 0.72 -0.74 -7.75
N GLY A 97 0.45 -1.92 -7.19
CA GLY A 97 1.31 -2.58 -6.21
C GLY A 97 1.15 -2.09 -4.76
N ASP A 98 0.32 -1.07 -4.52
CA ASP A 98 -0.05 -0.69 -3.16
C ASP A 98 -1.21 -1.52 -2.65
N ARG A 99 -1.24 -1.69 -1.33
CA ARG A 99 -2.32 -2.38 -0.64
C ARG A 99 -3.40 -1.40 -0.21
N ARG A 100 -4.66 -1.77 -0.40
CA ARG A 100 -5.82 -1.05 0.14
C ARG A 100 -5.67 -0.70 1.62
N GLU A 101 -5.23 -1.65 2.46
CA GLU A 101 -5.16 -1.46 3.91
C GLU A 101 -4.09 -0.43 4.30
N ASP A 102 -3.02 -0.33 3.52
CA ASP A 102 -1.98 0.67 3.74
C ASP A 102 -2.54 2.08 3.47
N TRP A 103 -3.30 2.24 2.38
CA TRP A 103 -3.95 3.49 2.04
C TRP A 103 -5.07 3.88 3.00
N GLU A 104 -5.89 2.93 3.47
CA GLU A 104 -6.88 3.20 4.50
C GLU A 104 -6.23 3.69 5.79
N THR A 105 -5.12 3.09 6.20
CA THR A 105 -4.36 3.52 7.37
C THR A 105 -3.79 4.93 7.17
N ALA A 106 -3.21 5.20 6.00
CA ALA A 106 -2.65 6.49 5.67
C ALA A 106 -3.70 7.60 5.60
N LEU A 107 -4.83 7.35 4.97
CA LEU A 107 -5.92 8.30 4.90
C LEU A 107 -6.57 8.52 6.27
N THR A 108 -6.72 7.47 7.08
CA THR A 108 -7.17 7.61 8.47
C THR A 108 -6.25 8.56 9.23
N PHE A 109 -4.93 8.37 9.12
CA PHE A 109 -3.94 9.23 9.75
C PHE A 109 -4.02 10.68 9.25
N MET A 110 -4.06 10.89 7.94
CA MET A 110 -4.05 12.23 7.34
C MET A 110 -5.33 13.03 7.61
N TYR A 111 -6.50 12.38 7.63
CA TYR A 111 -7.78 13.04 7.93
C TYR A 111 -8.10 13.14 9.43
N SER A 112 -7.30 12.51 10.30
CA SER A 112 -7.53 12.59 11.74
C SER A 112 -7.15 13.97 12.28
N PRO A 113 -8.03 14.61 13.08
CA PRO A 113 -7.67 15.82 13.83
C PRO A 113 -6.44 15.59 14.71
N LEU A 114 -5.60 16.61 14.89
CA LEU A 114 -4.36 16.53 15.68
C LEU A 114 -4.60 15.98 17.11
N ASP A 115 -5.72 16.35 17.73
CA ASP A 115 -6.07 15.95 19.11
C ASP A 115 -6.50 14.46 19.23
N ILE A 116 -6.88 13.84 18.12
CA ILE A 116 -7.34 12.44 18.05
C ILE A 116 -6.36 11.60 17.20
N ASN A 117 -5.22 12.20 16.81
CA ASN A 117 -4.31 11.58 15.87
C ASN A 117 -3.84 10.22 16.42
N PRO A 118 -4.01 9.14 15.63
CA PRO A 118 -3.52 7.81 15.99
C PRO A 118 -2.05 7.81 16.41
N TRP A 119 -1.24 8.77 15.97
CA TRP A 119 0.16 8.95 16.38
C TRP A 119 0.35 8.92 17.90
N HIS A 120 -0.56 9.54 18.64
CA HIS A 120 -0.50 9.61 20.10
C HIS A 120 -1.26 8.46 20.78
N ASN A 121 -2.11 7.75 20.03
CA ASN A 121 -3.04 6.75 20.55
C ASN A 121 -2.77 5.36 19.94
N ASN A 122 -1.96 4.57 20.64
CA ASN A 122 -1.95 3.10 20.56
C ASN A 122 -1.97 2.48 19.14
N LEU A 123 -1.18 3.04 18.22
CA LEU A 123 -1.02 2.41 16.91
C LEU A 123 -0.40 1.03 17.02
N LYS A 124 -0.98 0.09 16.30
CA LYS A 124 -0.45 -1.26 16.16
C LYS A 124 0.75 -1.25 15.21
N SER A 125 1.66 -2.21 15.36
CA SER A 125 2.81 -2.37 14.44
C SER A 125 2.41 -2.38 12.98
N GLN A 126 1.34 -3.10 12.63
CA GLN A 126 0.87 -3.21 11.26
C GLN A 126 0.53 -1.85 10.66
N GLN A 127 -0.20 -1.02 11.39
CA GLN A 127 -0.58 0.32 10.94
C GLN A 127 0.65 1.24 10.78
N LEU A 128 1.61 1.12 11.71
CA LEU A 128 2.86 1.88 11.63
C LEU A 128 3.71 1.47 10.41
N LEU A 129 3.79 0.17 10.12
CA LEU A 129 4.49 -0.35 8.94
C LEU A 129 3.77 0.00 7.64
N SER A 130 2.44 -0.02 7.63
CA SER A 130 1.61 0.43 6.51
C SER A 130 1.92 1.88 6.14
N LEU A 131 1.96 2.76 7.15
CA LEU A 131 2.34 4.17 6.96
C LEU A 131 3.78 4.32 6.48
N ALA A 132 4.70 3.56 7.07
CA ALA A 132 6.12 3.61 6.68
C ALA A 132 6.34 3.13 5.24
N ARG A 133 5.61 2.10 4.77
CA ARG A 133 5.64 1.64 3.37
C ARG A 133 5.24 2.73 2.38
N LEU A 134 4.09 3.37 2.62
CA LEU A 134 3.63 4.45 1.75
C LEU A 134 4.54 5.67 1.83
N ALA A 135 4.99 6.05 3.03
CA ALA A 135 5.93 7.15 3.22
C ALA A 135 7.25 6.90 2.48
N HIS A 136 7.77 5.67 2.52
CA HIS A 136 8.97 5.30 1.78
C HIS A 136 8.74 5.35 0.26
N LYS A 137 7.62 4.81 -0.25
CA LYS A 137 7.30 4.80 -1.68
C LYS A 137 7.06 6.20 -2.25
N TYR A 138 6.32 7.05 -1.51
CA TYR A 138 5.87 8.36 -1.98
C TYR A 138 6.68 9.54 -1.41
N GLN A 139 7.88 9.28 -0.90
CA GLN A 139 8.82 10.30 -0.38
C GLN A 139 8.19 11.20 0.68
N GLY A 140 7.50 10.57 1.63
CA GLY A 140 6.97 11.20 2.83
C GLY A 140 8.00 11.21 3.97
N ASP A 141 9.16 11.84 3.77
CA ASP A 141 10.32 11.72 4.67
C ASP A 141 10.00 12.06 6.14
N LYS A 142 9.20 13.10 6.38
CA LYS A 142 8.76 13.48 7.73
C LYS A 142 7.94 12.39 8.39
N LEU A 143 7.02 11.78 7.63
CA LEU A 143 6.17 10.71 8.12
C LEU A 143 6.99 9.44 8.36
N LEU A 144 7.91 9.10 7.46
CA LEU A 144 8.81 7.96 7.60
C LEU A 144 9.71 8.12 8.84
N ALA A 145 10.33 9.29 9.01
CA ALA A 145 11.15 9.59 10.18
C ALA A 145 10.37 9.42 11.48
N GLU A 146 9.12 9.87 11.52
CA GLU A 146 8.26 9.72 12.69
C GLU A 146 7.88 8.25 12.95
N CYS A 147 7.59 7.48 11.91
CA CYS A 147 7.38 6.04 12.04
C CYS A 147 8.60 5.34 12.65
N VAL A 148 9.79 5.65 12.14
CA VAL A 148 11.07 5.11 12.64
C VAL A 148 11.32 5.53 14.09
N ASN A 149 11.06 6.78 14.45
CA ASN A 149 11.20 7.26 15.82
C ASN A 149 10.26 6.50 16.76
N ARG A 150 9.01 6.29 16.36
CA ARG A 150 8.03 5.54 17.14
C ARG A 150 8.43 4.06 17.33
N LEU A 151 9.02 3.45 16.31
CA LEU A 151 9.60 2.11 16.41
C LEU A 151 10.75 2.08 17.44
N LYS A 152 11.65 3.06 17.41
CA LYS A 152 12.80 3.14 18.32
C LYS A 152 12.41 3.32 19.80
N VAL A 153 11.22 3.88 20.08
CA VAL A 153 10.71 4.01 21.46
C VAL A 153 10.47 2.65 22.11
N GLU A 154 9.93 1.67 21.37
CA GLU A 154 9.68 0.31 21.88
C GLU A 154 10.83 -0.66 21.59
N PHE A 155 11.56 -0.42 20.50
CA PHE A 155 12.67 -1.24 20.04
C PHE A 155 13.96 -0.40 20.00
N PRO A 156 14.54 -0.10 21.17
CA PRO A 156 15.71 0.75 21.27
C PRO A 156 16.92 0.17 20.55
N THR A 157 17.75 1.08 20.03
CA THR A 157 18.95 0.72 19.23
C THR A 157 20.20 0.49 20.09
N LYS A 158 20.17 0.92 21.37
CA LYS A 158 21.30 0.82 22.31
C LYS A 158 20.97 -0.09 23.48
N LEU A 159 21.94 -0.92 23.88
CA LEU A 159 21.78 -1.85 25.01
C LEU A 159 21.40 -1.15 26.33
N VAL A 160 21.96 0.03 26.59
CA VAL A 160 21.67 0.80 27.81
C VAL A 160 20.21 1.26 27.85
N GLU A 161 19.64 1.65 26.71
CA GLU A 161 18.22 2.03 26.59
C GLU A 161 17.33 0.79 26.72
N PHE A 162 17.73 -0.31 26.09
CA PHE A 162 17.07 -1.60 26.22
C PHE A 162 16.97 -2.06 27.67
N GLN A 163 18.07 -2.06 28.42
CA GLN A 163 18.08 -2.49 29.82
C GLN A 163 17.22 -1.61 30.73
N LYS A 164 17.09 -0.32 30.40
CA LYS A 164 16.18 0.61 31.11
C LYS A 164 14.71 0.29 30.84
N LEU A 165 14.37 0.01 29.59
CA LEU A 165 12.99 -0.32 29.17
C LEU A 165 12.57 -1.74 29.62
N TYR A 166 13.51 -2.69 29.55
CA TYR A 166 13.32 -4.11 29.78
C TYR A 166 14.31 -4.65 30.82
N PRO A 167 14.13 -4.33 32.13
CA PRO A 167 15.02 -4.80 33.17
C PRO A 167 14.96 -6.35 33.30
N PRO A 168 16.11 -7.05 33.45
CA PRO A 168 16.21 -8.52 33.33
C PRO A 168 15.25 -9.32 34.22
N HIS A 169 14.95 -8.82 35.41
CA HIS A 169 14.10 -9.47 36.40
C HIS A 169 12.61 -9.40 36.08
N GLN A 170 12.21 -8.65 35.06
CA GLN A 170 10.81 -8.46 34.69
C GLN A 170 10.49 -8.97 33.28
N ILE A 171 11.47 -9.41 32.47
CA ILE A 171 11.26 -9.76 31.06
C ILE A 171 10.11 -10.78 30.86
N PRO A 172 10.00 -11.88 31.64
CA PRO A 172 8.90 -12.85 31.48
C PRO A 172 7.50 -12.27 31.76
N SER A 173 7.39 -11.24 32.60
CA SER A 173 6.12 -10.57 32.94
C SER A 173 5.88 -9.29 32.11
N ILE A 174 6.92 -8.73 31.49
CA ILE A 174 6.89 -7.48 30.72
C ILE A 174 6.23 -7.66 29.35
N ILE A 175 6.47 -8.78 28.68
CA ILE A 175 6.11 -8.91 27.26
C ILE A 175 4.59 -9.02 27.06
N ASN A 176 3.86 -9.60 28.02
CA ASN A 176 2.39 -9.69 27.97
C ASN A 176 1.65 -8.35 28.15
N GLY A 177 2.34 -7.21 28.21
CA GLY A 177 1.66 -5.92 28.38
C GLY A 177 2.45 -4.62 28.16
N ARG A 178 3.76 -4.63 27.83
CA ARG A 178 4.52 -3.39 27.61
C ARG A 178 4.76 -2.98 26.16
N THR A 179 4.80 -3.92 25.22
CA THR A 179 4.93 -3.57 23.79
C THR A 179 3.54 -3.34 23.21
N THR A 180 3.20 -2.09 22.89
CA THR A 180 1.93 -1.77 22.24
C THR A 180 1.94 -2.14 20.76
N LEU A 181 3.13 -2.15 20.14
CA LEU A 181 3.30 -2.46 18.73
C LEU A 181 3.23 -3.97 18.45
N ALA A 182 3.71 -4.83 19.33
CA ALA A 182 3.70 -6.27 19.12
C ALA A 182 3.28 -7.03 20.38
N GLN A 183 2.13 -7.71 20.32
CA GLN A 183 1.53 -8.40 21.46
C GLN A 183 1.59 -9.93 21.31
N ASN A 184 1.70 -10.44 20.09
CA ASN A 184 1.77 -11.86 19.78
C ASN A 184 2.87 -12.17 18.75
N ILE A 185 3.14 -13.45 18.51
CA ILE A 185 4.23 -13.90 17.62
C ILE A 185 4.08 -13.38 16.18
N HIS A 186 2.85 -13.28 15.68
CA HIS A 186 2.58 -12.81 14.33
C HIS A 186 2.89 -11.31 14.20
N ASP A 187 2.62 -10.51 15.23
CA ASP A 187 2.99 -9.09 15.23
C ASP A 187 4.51 -8.90 15.19
N PHE A 188 5.26 -9.67 15.99
CA PHE A 188 6.72 -9.63 15.97
C PHE A 188 7.28 -10.05 14.62
N ILE A 189 6.75 -11.13 14.03
CA ILE A 189 7.15 -11.57 12.69
C ILE A 189 6.83 -10.47 11.67
N ALA A 190 5.63 -9.90 11.69
CA ALA A 190 5.24 -8.83 10.78
C ALA A 190 6.16 -7.61 10.92
N LEU A 191 6.48 -7.22 12.16
CA LEU A 191 7.39 -6.13 12.48
C LEU A 191 8.79 -6.35 11.91
N VAL A 192 9.39 -7.51 12.17
CA VAL A 192 10.73 -7.85 11.67
C VAL A 192 10.75 -7.84 10.15
N ASN A 193 9.76 -8.44 9.50
CA ASN A 193 9.70 -8.46 8.04
C ASN A 193 9.49 -7.07 7.45
N GLY A 194 8.61 -6.25 8.04
CA GLY A 194 8.39 -4.88 7.58
C GLY A 194 9.61 -3.99 7.80
N ALA A 195 10.34 -4.19 8.90
CA ALA A 195 11.60 -3.49 9.15
C ALA A 195 12.67 -3.86 8.11
N LEU A 196 12.77 -5.15 7.74
CA LEU A 196 13.66 -5.60 6.66
C LEU A 196 13.23 -5.07 5.28
N GLU A 197 11.92 -5.07 5.00
CA GLU A 197 11.35 -4.53 3.75
C GLU A 197 11.67 -3.04 3.56
N LEU A 198 11.73 -2.29 4.67
CA LEU A 198 11.94 -0.84 4.70
C LEU A 198 13.38 -0.43 5.02
N ASP A 199 14.31 -1.38 5.09
CA ASP A 199 15.72 -1.14 5.45
C ASP A 199 15.89 -0.43 6.82
N ILE A 200 14.98 -0.68 7.75
CA ILE A 200 15.01 -0.15 9.13
C ILE A 200 15.81 -1.12 10.01
N GLU A 201 17.08 -1.30 9.70
CA GLU A 201 17.93 -2.31 10.37
C GLU A 201 18.17 -2.02 11.86
N CYS A 202 18.10 -0.75 12.25
CA CYS A 202 18.48 -0.30 13.58
C CYS A 202 17.65 -0.92 14.73
N ILE A 203 16.41 -1.36 14.46
CA ILE A 203 15.53 -1.98 15.46
C ILE A 203 15.63 -3.51 15.49
N LEU A 204 16.22 -4.12 14.46
CA LEU A 204 16.23 -5.57 14.28
C LEU A 204 16.89 -6.33 15.44
N PRO A 205 18.06 -5.92 15.99
CA PRO A 205 18.68 -6.64 17.09
C PRO A 205 17.75 -6.75 18.31
N CYS A 206 17.06 -5.66 18.65
CA CYS A 206 16.10 -5.63 19.74
C CYS A 206 14.87 -6.49 19.42
N ALA A 207 14.32 -6.36 18.22
CA ALA A 207 13.13 -7.11 17.80
C ALA A 207 13.38 -8.62 17.79
N TYR A 208 14.53 -9.09 17.29
CA TYR A 208 14.92 -10.50 17.31
C TYR A 208 15.13 -11.03 18.73
N TYR A 209 15.82 -10.27 19.58
CA TYR A 209 16.03 -10.68 20.97
C TYR A 209 14.70 -10.84 21.70
N LEU A 210 13.81 -9.85 21.59
CA LEU A 210 12.48 -9.92 22.18
C LEU A 210 11.68 -11.10 21.63
N LEU A 211 11.70 -11.33 20.31
CA LEU A 211 11.02 -12.47 19.70
C LEU A 211 11.50 -13.81 20.29
N LEU A 212 12.81 -14.01 20.44
CA LEU A 212 13.41 -15.24 20.97
C LEU A 212 13.10 -15.47 22.46
N VAL A 213 13.10 -14.40 23.26
CA VAL A 213 12.84 -14.51 24.70
C VAL A 213 11.34 -14.71 24.97
N THR A 214 10.47 -14.24 24.07
CA THR A 214 9.02 -14.33 24.23
C THR A 214 8.45 -15.66 23.72
N PHE A 215 8.88 -16.09 22.53
CA PHE A 215 8.33 -17.24 21.84
C PHE A 215 9.42 -18.31 21.74
N THR A 216 9.26 -19.37 22.52
CA THR A 216 10.19 -20.49 22.62
C THR A 216 10.57 -21.06 21.24
N PRO A 217 11.79 -21.60 21.10
CA PRO A 217 12.48 -21.75 19.82
C PRO A 217 11.90 -22.77 18.82
N GLU A 218 11.00 -23.67 19.23
CA GLU A 218 10.54 -24.76 18.35
C GLU A 218 9.59 -24.29 17.24
N LEU A 219 8.79 -23.24 17.46
CA LEU A 219 7.83 -22.74 16.46
C LEU A 219 8.40 -21.60 15.60
N THR A 220 9.24 -20.75 16.20
CA THR A 220 9.82 -19.58 15.54
C THR A 220 10.83 -19.99 14.47
N LEU A 221 11.68 -20.98 14.76
CA LEU A 221 12.74 -21.46 13.87
C LEU A 221 12.17 -22.12 12.61
N LEU A 222 11.04 -22.83 12.72
CA LEU A 222 10.31 -23.38 11.57
C LEU A 222 9.72 -22.29 10.67
N SER A 223 9.21 -21.19 11.23
CA SER A 223 8.68 -20.08 10.43
C SER A 223 9.75 -19.33 9.63
N PHE A 224 10.97 -19.21 10.18
CA PHE A 224 12.12 -18.60 9.50
C PHE A 224 12.72 -19.52 8.45
N LEU A 225 12.85 -20.82 8.73
CA LEU A 225 13.33 -21.81 7.76
C LEU A 225 12.34 -22.04 6.61
N ALA A 226 11.03 -21.91 6.86
CA ALA A 226 10.00 -22.03 5.82
C ALA A 226 10.05 -20.92 4.76
N ARG A 227 10.69 -19.78 5.05
CA ARG A 227 10.86 -18.66 4.10
C ARG A 227 12.18 -18.71 3.33
N GLY A 228 12.69 -19.93 3.10
CA GLY A 228 13.96 -20.22 2.44
C GLY A 228 14.34 -19.27 1.29
N CYS A 229 15.49 -18.61 1.48
CA CYS A 229 16.39 -18.01 0.49
C CYS A 229 15.94 -18.10 -1.00
N ARG A 230 15.47 -16.99 -1.57
CA ARG A 230 15.61 -16.76 -3.02
C ARG A 230 16.89 -15.97 -3.27
N ILE A 231 18.01 -16.70 -3.37
CA ILE A 231 19.19 -16.17 -4.06
C ILE A 231 18.94 -16.43 -5.55
N SER A 232 18.39 -15.44 -6.25
CA SER A 232 18.41 -15.46 -7.72
C SER A 232 19.85 -15.23 -8.18
N ARG A 233 20.57 -16.31 -8.47
CA ARG A 233 21.73 -16.22 -9.35
C ARG A 233 21.21 -16.04 -10.77
N THR A 234 21.22 -14.81 -11.25
CA THR A 234 21.35 -14.56 -12.68
C THR A 234 22.78 -14.99 -13.07
N SER A 235 22.89 -15.84 -14.09
CA SER A 235 24.15 -16.04 -14.80
C SER A 235 23.94 -15.64 -16.26
N PRO A 236 24.98 -15.09 -16.90
CA PRO A 236 24.93 -14.41 -18.19
C PRO A 236 24.66 -15.35 -19.37
#